data_AF-A0A418KQG8-F1
#
_entry.id   AF-A0A418KQG8-F1
#
_cell.length_a   1.000
_cell.length_b   1.000
_cell.length_c   1.000
_cell.angle_alpha   90.00
_cell.angle_beta   90.00
_cell.angle_gamma   90.00
#
_symmetry.space_group_name_H-M   'P 1'
#
loop_
_entity.id
_entity.type
_entity.pdbx_description
1 polymer ?
#
loop_
_entity_poly.entity_id
_entity_poly.type
_entity_poly.pdbx_seq_one_letter_code
_entity_poly.pdbx_strand_id
1 'polypeptide(L)'
;MIHDSRPEAAAQLEWLGRLVPADGGIPVEGGIEGEAMHLLDLSPEPDRPLRALLDPAAVGRDLDRLERLQEDDGGWVVDFDSSSAAGALEWRGYQTVWAVRTLLVHGR
;
A
#
# COMPACT_ATOMS: atom_id res chain seq x y z
N MET A 1 -20.11 2.99 4.29
CA MET A 1 -18.99 3.38 3.40
C MET A 1 -19.56 3.95 2.11
N ILE A 2 -18.82 4.69 1.28
CA ILE A 2 -19.34 5.16 -0.03
C ILE A 2 -19.77 3.97 -0.90
N HIS A 3 -19.02 2.86 -0.83
CA HIS A 3 -19.38 1.60 -1.47
C HIS A 3 -20.81 1.14 -1.17
N ASP A 4 -21.25 1.25 0.09
CA ASP A 4 -22.56 0.72 0.52
C ASP A 4 -23.71 1.68 0.19
N SER A 5 -23.42 2.97 0.02
CA SER A 5 -24.42 3.99 -0.27
C SER A 5 -24.54 4.34 -1.76
N ARG A 6 -23.59 3.87 -2.59
CA ARG A 6 -23.50 4.15 -4.03
C ARG A 6 -23.45 2.83 -4.81
N PRO A 7 -24.57 2.35 -5.40
CA PRO A 7 -24.60 1.07 -6.11
C PRO A 7 -23.61 1.02 -7.27
N GLU A 8 -23.27 2.17 -7.86
CA GLU A 8 -22.26 2.27 -8.90
C GLU A 8 -20.86 1.88 -8.38
N ALA A 9 -20.53 2.13 -7.11
CA ALA A 9 -19.17 1.94 -6.59
C ALA A 9 -18.63 0.51 -6.74
N ALA A 10 -19.48 -0.52 -6.68
CA ALA A 10 -19.05 -1.91 -6.87
C ALA A 10 -18.45 -2.14 -8.26
N ALA A 11 -19.13 -1.68 -9.32
CA ALA A 11 -18.65 -1.83 -10.70
C ALA A 11 -17.35 -1.05 -10.94
N GLN A 12 -17.19 0.12 -10.31
CA GLN A 12 -15.95 0.90 -10.37
C GLN A 12 -14.79 0.18 -9.69
N LEU A 13 -15.02 -0.44 -8.52
CA LEU A 13 -13.98 -1.20 -7.83
C LEU A 13 -13.58 -2.45 -8.63
N GLU A 14 -14.55 -3.17 -9.21
CA GLU A 14 -14.24 -4.29 -10.11
C GLU A 14 -13.41 -3.85 -11.32
N TRP A 15 -13.69 -2.67 -11.88
CA TRP A 15 -12.88 -2.12 -12.96
C TRP A 15 -11.47 -1.74 -12.50
N LEU A 16 -11.33 -1.05 -11.36
CA LEU A 16 -10.02 -0.72 -10.80
C LEU A 16 -9.21 -1.96 -10.46
N GLY A 17 -9.84 -3.00 -9.89
CA GLY A 17 -9.18 -4.27 -9.56
C GLY A 17 -8.55 -4.94 -10.79
N ARG A 18 -9.14 -4.80 -11.98
CA ARG A 18 -8.57 -5.32 -13.24
C ARG A 18 -7.29 -4.60 -13.67
N LEU A 19 -7.00 -3.43 -13.13
CA LEU A 19 -5.78 -2.67 -13.43
C LEU A 19 -4.62 -3.02 -12.47
N VAL A 20 -4.89 -3.79 -11.41
CA VAL A 20 -3.88 -4.20 -10.44
C VAL A 20 -3.20 -5.50 -10.92
N PRO A 21 -1.86 -5.52 -11.07
CA PRO A 21 -1.14 -6.75 -11.40
C PRO A 21 -1.34 -7.85 -10.36
N ALA A 22 -1.41 -9.10 -10.82
CA ALA A 22 -1.65 -10.26 -9.95
C ALA A 22 -0.49 -10.54 -8.99
N ASP A 23 0.74 -10.21 -9.38
CA ASP A 23 1.95 -10.30 -8.57
C ASP A 23 2.10 -9.13 -7.58
N GLY A 24 1.25 -8.11 -7.70
CA GLY A 24 1.26 -6.90 -6.90
C GLY A 24 2.25 -5.85 -7.41
N GLY A 25 2.11 -4.62 -6.93
CA GLY A 25 2.96 -3.51 -7.34
C GLY A 25 2.57 -2.92 -8.70
N ILE A 26 2.26 -1.63 -8.74
CA ILE A 26 2.04 -0.86 -9.96
C ILE A 26 3.25 0.06 -10.12
N PRO A 27 4.18 -0.21 -11.06
CA PRO A 27 5.36 0.63 -11.25
C PRO A 27 4.97 2.07 -11.54
N VAL A 28 5.69 3.03 -10.96
CA VAL A 28 5.47 4.44 -11.23
C VAL A 28 6.20 4.83 -12.51
N GLU A 29 5.43 5.18 -13.55
CA GLU A 29 6.00 5.61 -14.83
C GLU A 29 6.76 6.93 -14.65
N GLY A 30 8.07 6.92 -14.98
CA GLY A 30 8.96 8.07 -14.79
C GLY A 30 9.45 8.25 -13.35
N GLY A 31 9.13 7.33 -12.44
CA GLY A 31 9.69 7.27 -11.08
C GLY A 31 11.12 6.76 -11.05
N ILE A 32 11.67 6.64 -9.84
CA ILE A 32 12.99 6.02 -9.65
C ILE A 32 12.94 4.50 -9.81
N GLU A 33 14.10 3.86 -9.92
CA GLU A 33 14.18 2.40 -10.02
C GLU A 33 13.56 1.74 -8.78
N GLY A 34 12.58 0.86 -9.01
CA GLY A 34 11.88 0.14 -7.95
C GLY A 34 10.69 0.87 -7.33
N GLU A 35 10.42 2.12 -7.72
CA GLU A 35 9.27 2.88 -7.25
C GLU A 35 7.96 2.25 -7.78
N ALA A 36 7.06 1.89 -6.86
CA ALA A 36 5.79 1.28 -7.20
C ALA A 36 4.73 1.60 -6.15
N MET A 37 3.46 1.69 -6.57
CA MET A 37 2.35 1.59 -5.63
C MET A 37 2.08 0.11 -5.29
N HIS A 38 2.14 -0.25 -4.02
CA HIS A 38 1.96 -1.61 -3.56
C HIS A 38 0.49 -1.91 -3.21
N LEU A 39 0.17 -3.18 -2.95
CA LEU A 39 -1.20 -3.60 -2.67
C LEU A 39 -1.74 -2.99 -1.37
N LEU A 40 -0.88 -2.83 -0.36
CA LEU A 40 -1.23 -2.19 0.90
C LEU A 40 -1.45 -0.68 0.74
N ASP A 41 -0.88 -0.01 -0.27
CA ASP A 41 -1.17 1.39 -0.56
C ASP A 41 -2.60 1.57 -1.12
N LEU A 42 -3.10 0.54 -1.82
CA LEU A 42 -4.45 0.51 -2.37
C LEU A 42 -5.50 0.07 -1.33
N SER A 43 -5.19 -0.95 -0.53
CA SER A 43 -6.12 -1.54 0.44
C SER A 43 -5.42 -1.95 1.74
N PRO A 44 -5.04 -0.99 2.59
CA PRO A 44 -4.27 -1.26 3.81
C PRO A 44 -5.08 -2.06 4.84
N GLU A 45 -6.38 -1.81 4.97
CA GLU A 45 -7.22 -2.55 5.92
C GLU A 45 -7.81 -3.84 5.32
N PRO A 46 -7.96 -4.92 6.14
CA PRO A 46 -8.46 -6.20 5.67
C PRO A 46 -9.96 -6.23 5.35
N ASP A 47 -10.76 -5.30 5.89
CA ASP A 47 -12.22 -5.29 5.84
C ASP A 47 -12.80 -4.29 4.82
N ARG A 48 -12.01 -3.95 3.79
CA ARG A 48 -12.42 -3.01 2.73
C ARG A 48 -12.85 -3.74 1.45
N PRO A 49 -13.84 -3.22 0.70
CA PRO A 49 -14.34 -3.86 -0.52
C PRO A 49 -13.27 -4.18 -1.56
N LEU A 50 -12.27 -3.30 -1.75
CA LEU A 50 -11.18 -3.54 -2.68
C LEU A 50 -10.34 -4.76 -2.27
N ARG A 51 -10.17 -5.04 -0.98
CA ARG A 51 -9.40 -6.19 -0.48
C ARG A 51 -9.93 -7.51 -1.04
N ALA A 52 -11.24 -7.64 -1.25
CA ALA A 52 -11.85 -8.85 -1.78
C ALA A 52 -11.51 -9.12 -3.26
N LEU A 53 -10.98 -8.13 -3.97
CA LEU A 53 -10.60 -8.23 -5.38
C LEU A 53 -9.10 -8.51 -5.58
N LEU A 54 -8.29 -8.47 -4.51
CA LEU A 54 -6.85 -8.70 -4.56
C LEU A 54 -6.52 -10.16 -4.24
N ASP A 55 -5.47 -10.71 -4.85
CA ASP A 55 -4.97 -12.05 -4.50
C ASP A 55 -4.50 -12.08 -3.03
N PRO A 56 -5.13 -12.88 -2.14
CA PRO A 56 -4.75 -12.95 -0.74
C PRO A 56 -3.28 -13.36 -0.53
N ALA A 57 -2.72 -14.20 -1.42
CA ALA A 57 -1.33 -14.60 -1.33
C ALA A 57 -0.38 -13.46 -1.70
N ALA A 58 -0.73 -12.65 -2.71
CA ALA A 58 0.01 -11.44 -3.07
C ALA A 58 -0.02 -10.40 -1.94
N VAL A 59 -1.17 -10.21 -1.29
CA VAL A 59 -1.25 -9.32 -0.14
C VAL A 59 -0.44 -9.82 1.06
N GLY A 60 -0.42 -11.13 1.30
CA GLY A 60 0.46 -11.74 2.31
C GLY A 60 1.94 -11.44 2.03
N ARG A 61 2.38 -11.59 0.78
CA ARG A 61 3.76 -11.24 0.37
C ARG A 61 4.06 -9.75 0.56
N ASP A 62 3.09 -8.87 0.33
CA ASP A 62 3.24 -7.43 0.52
C ASP A 62 3.33 -7.05 2.01
N LEU A 63 2.59 -7.74 2.89
CA LEU A 63 2.76 -7.61 4.35
C LEU A 63 4.15 -8.06 4.79
N ASP A 64 4.62 -9.21 4.30
CA ASP A 64 5.96 -9.70 4.62
C ASP A 64 7.04 -8.74 4.08
N ARG A 65 6.81 -8.12 2.91
CA ARG A 65 7.69 -7.07 2.37
C ARG A 65 7.71 -5.87 3.32
N LEU A 66 6.54 -5.38 3.73
CA LEU A 66 6.42 -4.24 4.62
C LEU A 66 7.16 -4.47 5.94
N GLU A 67 7.00 -5.63 6.58
CA GLU A 67 7.76 -5.97 7.80
C GLU A 67 9.27 -5.95 7.59
N ARG A 68 9.75 -6.52 6.49
CA ARG A 68 11.19 -6.57 6.17
C ARG A 68 11.81 -5.21 5.86
N LEU A 69 10.99 -4.20 5.55
CA LEU A 69 11.43 -2.82 5.32
C LEU A 69 11.57 -2.01 6.61
N GLN A 70 11.32 -2.60 7.77
CA GLN A 70 11.63 -1.95 9.03
C GLN A 70 13.14 -1.79 9.18
N GLU A 71 13.59 -0.55 9.37
CA GLU A 71 14.99 -0.23 9.61
C GLU A 71 15.39 -0.54 11.06
N ASP A 72 16.70 -0.59 11.34
CA ASP A 72 17.25 -0.92 12.67
C ASP A 72 16.77 0.01 13.80
N ASP A 73 16.38 1.25 13.46
CA ASP A 73 15.83 2.22 14.40
C ASP A 73 14.31 2.09 14.61
N GLY A 74 13.69 1.10 13.96
CA GLY A 74 12.26 0.81 14.00
C GLY A 74 11.41 1.62 13.02
N GLY A 75 12.01 2.48 12.19
CA GLY A 75 11.31 3.30 11.20
C GLY A 75 11.14 2.63 9.84
N TRP A 76 10.38 3.29 8.97
CA TRP A 76 10.25 2.94 7.54
C TRP A 76 10.56 4.13 6.66
N VAL A 77 11.19 3.89 5.52
CA VAL A 77 11.43 4.89 4.47
C VAL A 77 10.43 4.74 3.33
N VAL A 78 10.17 5.85 2.64
CA VAL A 78 9.44 5.84 1.36
C VAL A 78 10.35 5.38 0.23
N ASP A 79 9.76 4.80 -0.82
CA ASP A 79 10.44 4.26 -1.99
C ASP A 79 10.41 5.20 -3.21
N PHE A 80 9.95 6.44 -3.04
CA PHE A 80 10.02 7.50 -4.03
C PHE A 80 11.06 8.56 -3.67
N ASP A 81 11.54 9.28 -4.67
CA ASP A 81 12.52 10.35 -4.46
C ASP A 81 11.88 11.59 -3.82
N SER A 82 12.50 12.08 -2.74
CA SER A 82 12.06 13.30 -2.09
C SER A 82 12.83 14.50 -2.62
N SER A 83 12.13 15.58 -2.94
CA SER A 83 12.73 16.81 -3.47
C SER A 83 13.71 17.51 -2.50
N SER A 84 13.73 17.11 -1.23
CA SER A 84 14.67 17.63 -0.22
C SER A 84 14.90 16.66 0.94
N ALA A 85 16.02 16.83 1.65
CA ALA A 85 16.30 16.07 2.86
C ALA A 85 15.26 16.29 3.99
N ALA A 86 14.69 17.50 4.08
CA ALA A 86 13.61 17.78 5.03
C ALA A 86 12.33 17.02 4.65
N GLY A 87 11.98 17.01 3.36
CA GLY A 87 10.85 16.24 2.85
C GLY A 87 11.01 14.74 3.11
N ALA A 88 12.22 14.20 2.93
CA ALA A 88 12.50 12.79 3.23
C ALA A 88 12.24 12.46 4.71
N LEU A 89 12.60 13.36 5.63
CA LEU A 89 12.37 13.18 7.06
C LEU A 89 10.87 13.25 7.42
N GLU A 90 10.13 14.20 6.84
CA GLU A 90 8.69 14.32 7.02
C GLU A 90 7.95 13.05 6.55
N TRP A 91 8.31 12.57 5.35
CA TRP A 91 7.74 11.35 4.78
C TRP A 91 8.11 10.09 5.57
N ARG A 92 9.33 9.98 6.11
CA ARG A 92 9.72 8.88 7.00
C ARG A 92 8.80 8.81 8.23
N GLY A 93 8.46 9.95 8.81
CA GLY A 93 7.53 10.03 9.94
C GLY A 93 6.13 9.50 9.57
N TYR A 94 5.59 9.95 8.44
CA TYR A 94 4.31 9.46 7.93
C TYR A 94 4.35 7.94 7.66
N GLN A 95 5.36 7.49 6.92
CA GLN A 95 5.49 6.11 6.49
C GLN A 95 5.61 5.15 7.67
N THR A 96 6.35 5.54 8.71
CA THR A 96 6.47 4.75 9.94
C THR A 96 5.11 4.55 10.62
N VAL A 97 4.33 5.61 10.80
CA VAL A 97 3.00 5.50 11.43
C VAL A 97 2.05 4.69 10.57
N TRP A 98 2.06 4.89 9.25
CA TRP A 98 1.25 4.12 8.32
C TRP A 98 1.61 2.63 8.35
N ALA A 99 2.90 2.28 8.31
CA ALA A 99 3.37 0.91 8.33
C ALA A 99 2.95 0.18 9.61
N VAL A 100 3.20 0.79 10.77
CA VAL A 100 2.81 0.24 12.08
C VAL A 100 1.29 0.05 12.15
N ARG A 101 0.50 1.05 11.76
CA ARG A 101 -0.96 0.93 11.76
C ARG A 101 -1.42 -0.21 10.84
N THR A 102 -0.86 -0.31 9.65
CA THR A 102 -1.19 -1.35 8.68
C THR A 102 -0.86 -2.74 9.24
N LEU A 103 0.35 -2.95 9.75
CA LEU A 103 0.74 -4.25 10.32
C LEU A 103 -0.14 -4.64 11.53
N LEU A 104 -0.44 -3.69 12.42
CA LEU A 104 -1.28 -3.95 13.60
C LEU A 104 -2.70 -4.41 13.23
N VAL A 105 -3.33 -3.83 12.20
CA VAL A 105 -4.67 -4.28 11.77
C VAL A 105 -4.66 -5.67 11.13
N HIS A 106 -3.49 -6.18 10.75
CA HIS A 106 -3.27 -7.57 10.30
C HIS A 106 -2.70 -8.48 11.40
N GLY A 107 -2.58 -8.00 12.64
CA GLY A 107 -2.06 -8.77 13.77
C GLY A 107 -0.56 -9.05 13.70
N ARG A 108 0.18 -8.16 13.03
CA ARG A 108 1.63 -8.20 12.83
C ARG A 108 2.32 -7.08 13.63
#